data_AF-A0A9P9HDX1-F1
#
_entry.id   AF-A0A9P9HDX1-F1
#
_cell.length_a   1.000
_cell.length_b   1.000
_cell.length_c   1.000
_cell.angle_alpha   90.00
_cell.angle_beta   90.00
_cell.angle_gamma   90.00
#
_symmetry.space_group_name_H-M   'P 1'
#
loop_
_entity.id
_entity.type
_entity.pdbx_description
1 polymer ?
#
loop_
_entity_poly.entity_id
_entity_poly.type
_entity_poly.pdbx_seq_one_letter_code
_entity_poly.pdbx_strand_id
1 'polypeptide(L)'
;MHEIFLTALIEDKDFTSACAVLGGLTNMDPWESIQRVLYFQGPQRPMGISNQSSIEKPIRSNTGFLWKELHQNLTRQSFILQTRYDVLKDRDMGVNAQPMDLDATQGVLRWTDFPDPPRGQPLLTQRKKVELWDQKKLPSIMRDNNHIFKTETIEEVYRFYRDDIEFCLTRHYFLQPLEHYTPMETKQQPTIPMGSLPPWESLTPVDQQKRWFLQVKAHVVQDNKPDEIRKAQDQLLAVRRELDGVFEFRGIDRKVHDTRVMQQMQGVQQLPQKVTVGK
;
A
#
# COMPACT_ATOMS: atom_id res chain seq x y z
N MET A 1 -9.74 -10.03 0.78
CA MET A 1 -8.70 -10.85 1.48
C MET A 1 -8.34 -10.16 2.79
N HIS A 2 -7.97 -10.90 3.83
CA HIS A 2 -7.52 -10.38 5.12
C HIS A 2 -6.02 -10.65 5.30
N GLU A 3 -5.25 -9.62 5.66
CA GLU A 3 -3.81 -9.70 5.92
C GLU A 3 -3.57 -9.52 7.42
N ILE A 4 -2.78 -10.42 8.02
CA ILE A 4 -2.34 -10.34 9.41
C ILE A 4 -0.81 -10.32 9.40
N PHE A 5 -0.19 -9.43 10.16
CA PHE A 5 1.26 -9.32 10.12
C PHE A 5 1.90 -8.83 11.43
N LEU A 6 3.14 -9.25 11.63
CA LEU A 6 4.08 -8.72 12.62
C LEU A 6 5.02 -7.73 11.94
N THR A 7 5.54 -6.76 12.71
CA THR A 7 6.53 -5.78 12.20
C THR A 7 7.76 -5.73 13.10
N ALA A 8 8.94 -5.70 12.49
CA ALA A 8 10.22 -5.41 13.14
C ALA A 8 11.01 -4.40 12.29
N LEU A 9 11.93 -3.70 12.94
CA LEU A 9 12.84 -2.77 12.27
C LEU A 9 14.25 -3.34 12.31
N ILE A 10 14.96 -3.24 11.19
CA ILE A 10 16.31 -3.79 11.04
C ILE A 10 17.21 -2.65 10.59
N GLU A 11 18.31 -2.44 11.32
CA GLU A 11 19.31 -1.44 10.96
C GLU A 11 20.00 -1.82 9.64
N ASP A 12 20.41 -0.82 8.86
CA ASP A 12 21.01 -1.03 7.53
C ASP A 12 22.21 -1.99 7.58
N LYS A 13 23.07 -1.85 8.59
CA LYS A 13 24.24 -2.72 8.82
C LYS A 13 23.89 -4.19 9.05
N ASP A 14 22.69 -4.48 9.54
CA ASP A 14 22.25 -5.82 9.93
C ASP A 14 21.41 -6.49 8.81
N PHE A 15 21.18 -5.78 7.70
CA PHE A 15 20.39 -6.26 6.57
C PHE A 15 20.88 -7.60 6.02
N THR A 16 22.18 -7.71 5.71
CA THR A 16 22.76 -8.94 5.16
C THR A 16 22.57 -10.11 6.12
N SER A 17 22.77 -9.89 7.42
CA SER A 17 22.54 -10.90 8.46
C SER A 17 21.07 -11.31 8.54
N ALA A 18 20.15 -10.34 8.46
CA ALA A 18 18.72 -10.62 8.42
C ALA A 18 18.33 -11.47 7.21
N CYS A 19 18.83 -11.13 6.02
CA CYS A 19 18.62 -11.92 4.81
C CYS A 19 19.18 -13.34 4.95
N ALA A 20 20.37 -13.51 5.54
CA ALA A 20 20.95 -14.83 5.77
C ALA A 20 20.13 -15.67 6.75
N VAL A 21 19.63 -15.08 7.84
CA VAL A 21 18.76 -15.78 8.79
C VAL A 21 17.44 -16.17 8.14
N LEU A 22 16.79 -15.25 7.43
CA LEU A 22 15.53 -15.53 6.74
C LEU A 22 15.74 -16.58 5.64
N GLY A 23 16.83 -16.52 4.90
CA GLY A 23 17.17 -17.51 3.88
C GLY A 23 17.41 -18.89 4.47
N GLY A 24 18.10 -18.99 5.61
CA GLY A 24 18.26 -20.24 6.35
C GLY A 24 16.93 -20.78 6.91
N LEU A 25 16.07 -19.89 7.43
CA LEU A 25 14.75 -20.24 7.98
C LEU A 25 13.78 -20.76 6.91
N THR A 26 13.79 -20.12 5.75
CA THR A 26 12.86 -20.38 4.63
C THR A 26 13.44 -21.36 3.59
N ASN A 27 14.73 -21.66 3.69
CA ASN A 27 15.48 -22.47 2.72
C ASN A 27 15.34 -21.93 1.28
N MET A 28 15.40 -20.60 1.13
CA MET A 28 15.39 -19.95 -0.18
C MET A 28 16.21 -18.67 -0.19
N ASP A 29 16.69 -18.30 -1.37
CA ASP A 29 17.24 -16.96 -1.62
C ASP A 29 16.12 -15.93 -1.69
N PRO A 30 16.40 -14.65 -1.33
CA PRO A 30 15.39 -13.61 -1.43
C PRO A 30 14.95 -13.37 -2.87
N TRP A 31 13.64 -13.19 -3.06
CA TRP A 31 13.12 -12.57 -4.26
C TRP A 31 13.24 -11.05 -4.13
N GLU A 32 14.24 -10.46 -4.77
CA GLU A 32 14.40 -9.00 -4.89
C GLU A 32 13.47 -8.43 -5.96
N SER A 33 12.79 -7.34 -5.62
CA SER A 33 11.97 -6.57 -6.56
C SER A 33 11.98 -5.09 -6.19
N ILE A 34 11.81 -4.24 -7.20
CA ILE A 34 11.71 -2.80 -7.02
C ILE A 34 10.42 -2.36 -7.66
N GLN A 35 9.65 -1.57 -6.94
CA GLN A 35 8.33 -1.15 -7.36
C GLN A 35 8.22 0.36 -7.36
N ARG A 36 7.76 0.92 -8.47
CA ARG A 36 7.27 2.29 -8.53
C ARG A 36 5.84 2.31 -8.00
N VAL A 37 5.61 3.05 -6.92
CA VAL A 37 4.31 3.13 -6.25
C VAL A 37 3.74 4.52 -6.41
N LEU A 38 2.58 4.63 -7.06
CA LEU A 38 1.85 5.88 -7.21
C LEU A 38 0.67 5.89 -6.25
N TYR A 39 0.45 7.00 -5.56
CA TYR A 39 -0.60 7.18 -4.58
C TYR A 39 -1.69 8.11 -5.12
N PHE A 40 -2.92 7.64 -5.08
CA PHE A 40 -4.09 8.34 -5.58
C PHE A 40 -5.10 8.55 -4.45
N GLN A 41 -5.44 9.78 -4.15
CA GLN A 41 -6.47 10.10 -3.18
C GLN A 41 -7.85 9.97 -3.82
N GLY A 42 -8.75 9.21 -3.20
CA GLY A 42 -10.13 9.15 -3.61
C GLY A 42 -10.89 10.48 -3.50
N PRO A 43 -12.05 10.60 -4.15
CA PRO A 43 -12.88 11.81 -4.14
C PRO A 43 -13.40 12.13 -2.74
N GLN A 44 -13.71 13.40 -2.44
CA GLN A 44 -14.28 13.79 -1.14
C GLN A 44 -15.61 13.10 -0.83
N ARG A 45 -16.45 12.93 -1.87
CA ARG A 45 -17.66 12.11 -1.80
C ARG A 45 -17.35 10.70 -2.29
N PRO A 46 -17.43 9.66 -1.43
CA PRO A 46 -17.24 8.28 -1.85
C PRO A 46 -18.25 7.89 -2.93
N MET A 47 -17.79 7.29 -4.04
CA MET A 47 -18.64 6.87 -5.16
C MET A 47 -18.28 5.48 -5.72
N GLY A 48 -17.25 4.82 -5.17
CA GLY A 48 -16.75 3.57 -5.73
C GLY A 48 -15.97 3.75 -7.04
N ILE A 49 -15.67 2.64 -7.72
CA ILE A 49 -15.21 2.61 -9.12
C ILE A 49 -16.45 2.43 -10.00
N SER A 50 -17.17 3.52 -10.27
CA SER A 50 -18.41 3.49 -11.05
C SER A 50 -18.17 3.60 -12.56
N ASN A 51 -17.13 4.31 -12.96
CA ASN A 51 -16.72 4.39 -14.36
C ASN A 51 -15.77 3.26 -14.71
N GLN A 52 -16.19 2.41 -15.65
CA GLN A 52 -15.45 1.23 -16.08
C GLN A 52 -14.95 1.34 -17.54
N SER A 53 -14.97 2.54 -18.14
CA SER A 53 -14.51 2.76 -19.53
C SER A 53 -13.07 2.31 -19.76
N SER A 54 -12.21 2.57 -18.78
CA SER A 54 -10.78 2.24 -18.84
C SER A 54 -10.45 0.84 -18.33
N ILE A 55 -11.43 0.08 -17.82
CA ILE A 55 -11.21 -1.31 -17.39
C ILE A 55 -11.26 -2.22 -18.62
N GLU A 56 -10.18 -2.96 -18.85
CA GLU A 56 -10.10 -3.91 -19.97
C GLU A 56 -11.12 -5.04 -19.82
N LYS A 57 -11.83 -5.32 -20.92
CA LYS A 57 -12.82 -6.41 -21.02
C LYS A 57 -12.31 -7.47 -22.00
N PRO A 58 -12.59 -8.77 -21.76
CA PRO A 58 -13.40 -9.31 -20.67
C PRO A 58 -12.64 -9.37 -19.34
N ILE A 59 -13.34 -9.06 -18.24
CA ILE A 59 -12.79 -9.23 -16.89
C ILE A 59 -12.78 -10.74 -16.59
N ARG A 60 -11.60 -11.28 -16.27
CA ARG A 60 -11.46 -12.69 -15.83
C ARG A 60 -12.34 -12.94 -14.61
N SER A 61 -12.98 -14.10 -14.53
CA SER A 61 -13.96 -14.44 -13.47
C SER A 61 -13.42 -14.21 -12.06
N ASN A 62 -12.16 -14.54 -11.82
CA ASN A 62 -11.52 -14.40 -10.50
C ASN A 62 -11.25 -12.94 -10.13
N THR A 63 -11.06 -12.05 -11.11
CA THR A 63 -10.79 -10.62 -10.90
C THR A 63 -12.08 -9.81 -10.74
N GLY A 64 -13.20 -10.27 -11.33
CA GLY A 64 -14.49 -9.59 -11.26
C GLY A 64 -15.03 -9.43 -9.84
N PHE A 65 -14.84 -10.45 -9.00
CA PHE A 65 -15.21 -10.37 -7.58
C PHE A 65 -14.39 -9.30 -6.84
N LEU A 66 -13.08 -9.22 -7.09
CA LEU A 66 -12.19 -8.24 -6.45
C LEU A 66 -12.54 -6.81 -6.87
N TRP A 67 -12.89 -6.59 -8.14
CA TRP A 67 -13.40 -5.29 -8.60
C TRP A 67 -14.69 -4.89 -7.89
N LYS A 68 -15.61 -5.84 -7.69
CA LYS A 68 -16.85 -5.63 -6.95
C LYS A 68 -16.58 -5.31 -5.47
N GLU A 69 -15.69 -6.05 -4.82
CA GLU A 69 -15.28 -5.82 -3.43
C GLU A 69 -14.64 -4.44 -3.28
N LEU A 70 -13.69 -4.08 -4.16
CA LEU A 70 -13.08 -2.75 -4.19
C LEU A 70 -14.12 -1.65 -4.36
N HIS A 71 -15.03 -1.78 -5.33
CA HIS A 71 -16.11 -0.82 -5.57
C HIS A 71 -16.94 -0.61 -4.30
N GLN A 72 -17.38 -1.70 -3.65
CA GLN A 72 -18.21 -1.62 -2.44
C GLN A 72 -17.50 -0.92 -1.28
N ASN A 73 -16.22 -1.19 -1.06
CA ASN A 73 -15.44 -0.51 -0.02
C ASN A 73 -15.30 0.99 -0.32
N LEU A 74 -15.02 1.36 -1.58
CA LEU A 74 -14.85 2.74 -2.02
C LEU A 74 -16.17 3.54 -2.13
N THR A 75 -17.33 2.87 -2.17
CA THR A 75 -18.64 3.53 -2.06
C THR A 75 -18.95 3.97 -0.63
N ARG A 76 -18.38 3.30 0.38
CA ARG A 76 -18.63 3.59 1.79
C ARG A 76 -17.74 4.71 2.33
N GLN A 77 -16.49 4.72 1.91
CA GLN A 77 -15.46 5.62 2.41
C GLN A 77 -14.42 5.85 1.31
N SER A 78 -13.82 7.03 1.28
CA SER A 78 -12.73 7.34 0.36
C SER A 78 -11.39 7.00 0.99
N PHE A 79 -10.49 6.46 0.16
CA PHE A 79 -9.18 5.99 0.58
C PHE A 79 -8.09 6.51 -0.37
N ILE A 80 -6.84 6.46 0.10
CA ILE A 80 -5.66 6.52 -0.74
C ILE A 80 -5.44 5.14 -1.34
N LEU A 81 -5.48 5.05 -2.67
CA LEU A 81 -5.18 3.85 -3.45
C LEU A 81 -3.74 3.88 -3.94
N GLN A 82 -3.18 2.69 -4.17
CA GLN A 82 -1.85 2.52 -4.74
C GLN A 82 -1.94 1.84 -6.10
N THR A 83 -1.23 2.37 -7.09
CA THR A 83 -0.90 1.61 -8.31
C THR A 83 0.57 1.31 -8.30
N ARG A 84 0.95 0.06 -8.54
CA ARG A 84 2.32 -0.43 -8.35
C ARG A 84 2.82 -1.05 -9.65
N TYR A 85 4.03 -0.70 -10.07
CA TYR A 85 4.66 -1.20 -11.29
C TYR A 85 6.06 -1.70 -10.94
N ASP A 86 6.41 -2.88 -11.44
CA ASP A 86 7.77 -3.38 -11.28
C ASP A 86 8.72 -2.59 -12.20
N VAL A 87 9.87 -2.24 -11.64
CA VAL A 87 10.92 -1.47 -12.33
C VAL A 87 12.27 -2.15 -12.15
N LEU A 88 13.13 -1.99 -13.14
CA LEU A 88 14.50 -2.51 -13.13
C LEU A 88 15.49 -1.36 -13.09
N LYS A 89 16.47 -1.40 -12.16
CA LYS A 89 17.49 -0.34 -11.96
C LYS A 89 18.17 0.03 -13.29
N ASP A 90 18.56 -0.97 -14.08
CA ASP A 90 19.36 -0.77 -15.29
C ASP A 90 18.55 -0.39 -16.55
N ARG A 91 17.21 -0.56 -16.52
CA ARG A 91 16.34 -0.34 -17.69
C ARG A 91 15.47 0.91 -17.53
N ASP A 92 14.88 1.09 -16.35
CA ASP A 92 13.78 2.02 -16.14
C ASP A 92 14.20 3.28 -15.37
N MET A 93 15.44 3.34 -14.90
CA MET A 93 15.94 4.43 -14.06
C MET A 93 17.16 5.13 -14.68
N GLY A 94 17.20 6.45 -14.54
CA GLY A 94 18.33 7.27 -14.97
C GLY A 94 18.13 7.96 -16.32
N VAL A 95 19.17 8.70 -16.75
CA VAL A 95 19.08 9.67 -17.87
C VAL A 95 18.74 9.00 -19.21
N ASN A 96 19.17 7.76 -19.41
CA ASN A 96 18.96 7.02 -20.65
C ASN A 96 17.71 6.13 -20.63
N ALA A 97 17.00 6.08 -19.50
CA ALA A 97 15.79 5.26 -19.38
C ALA A 97 14.65 5.86 -20.20
N GLN A 98 13.94 5.01 -20.93
CA GLN A 98 12.76 5.45 -21.65
C GLN A 98 11.61 5.72 -20.68
N PRO A 99 10.83 6.79 -20.87
CA PRO A 99 9.64 7.04 -20.07
C PRO A 99 8.69 5.83 -20.09
N MET A 100 8.25 5.41 -18.91
CA MET A 100 7.31 4.30 -18.78
C MET A 100 5.91 4.75 -19.19
N ASP A 101 5.30 4.08 -20.16
CA ASP A 101 3.87 4.22 -20.43
C ASP A 101 3.08 3.47 -19.36
N LEU A 102 2.63 4.21 -18.34
CA LEU A 102 1.89 3.67 -17.19
C LEU A 102 0.50 3.13 -17.57
N ASP A 103 -0.12 3.59 -18.67
CA ASP A 103 -1.41 3.07 -19.11
C ASP A 103 -1.25 1.77 -19.93
N ALA A 104 -0.15 1.63 -20.68
CA ALA A 104 0.15 0.39 -21.42
C ALA A 104 0.78 -0.71 -20.54
N THR A 105 1.50 -0.34 -19.49
CA THR A 105 2.21 -1.26 -18.59
C THR A 105 1.24 -1.94 -17.62
N GLN A 106 1.41 -3.25 -17.42
CA GLN A 106 0.67 -3.99 -16.40
C GLN A 106 1.19 -3.64 -15.01
N GLY A 107 0.29 -3.39 -14.08
CA GLY A 107 0.60 -3.13 -12.69
C GLY A 107 -0.42 -3.74 -11.74
N VAL A 108 -0.28 -3.38 -10.47
CA VAL A 108 -1.15 -3.83 -9.39
C VAL A 108 -1.92 -2.64 -8.84
N LEU A 109 -3.25 -2.73 -8.82
CA LEU A 109 -4.09 -1.82 -8.03
C LEU A 109 -4.28 -2.41 -6.62
N ARG A 110 -3.79 -1.69 -5.61
CA ARG A 110 -3.84 -2.11 -4.21
C ARG A 110 -4.69 -1.14 -3.39
N TRP A 111 -5.60 -1.72 -2.62
CA TRP A 111 -6.35 -1.08 -1.54
C TRP A 111 -6.08 -1.82 -0.24
N THR A 112 -5.88 -1.09 0.85
CA THR A 112 -5.74 -1.61 2.21
C THR A 112 -6.63 -0.82 3.14
N ASP A 113 -7.38 -1.51 3.99
CA ASP A 113 -8.28 -0.92 4.98
C ASP A 113 -7.53 -0.44 6.23
N PHE A 114 -8.22 0.36 7.05
CA PHE A 114 -7.73 0.74 8.37
C PHE A 114 -7.64 -0.49 9.28
N PRO A 115 -6.52 -0.73 9.99
CA PRO A 115 -6.40 -1.94 10.80
C PRO A 115 -7.40 -2.03 11.95
N ASP A 116 -7.79 -3.27 12.25
CA ASP A 116 -8.65 -3.57 13.38
C ASP A 116 -7.97 -3.16 14.70
N PRO A 117 -8.75 -2.80 15.74
CA PRO A 117 -8.20 -2.62 17.08
C PRO A 117 -7.53 -3.91 17.58
N PRO A 118 -6.37 -3.83 18.25
CA PRO A 118 -5.71 -5.00 18.80
C PRO A 118 -6.58 -5.66 19.87
N ARG A 119 -7.00 -6.91 19.65
CA ARG A 119 -7.84 -7.69 20.58
C ARG A 119 -6.97 -8.66 21.39
N GLY A 120 -6.23 -8.13 22.37
CA GLY A 120 -5.37 -8.93 23.25
C GLY A 120 -4.05 -9.41 22.62
N GLN A 121 -3.81 -9.10 21.35
CA GLN A 121 -2.55 -9.38 20.64
C GLN A 121 -1.98 -8.07 20.07
N PRO A 122 -1.31 -7.24 20.89
CA PRO A 122 -0.91 -5.87 20.50
C PRO A 122 0.17 -5.80 19.42
N LEU A 123 0.87 -6.91 19.16
CA LEU A 123 1.92 -6.97 18.14
C LEU A 123 1.40 -7.35 16.75
N LEU A 124 0.22 -7.98 16.69
CA LEU A 124 -0.39 -8.37 15.43
C LEU A 124 -1.22 -7.20 14.90
N THR A 125 -0.90 -6.78 13.69
CA THR A 125 -1.76 -5.88 12.92
C THR A 125 -2.56 -6.71 11.93
N GLN A 126 -3.86 -6.46 11.84
CA GLN A 126 -4.73 -7.16 10.90
C GLN A 126 -5.64 -6.17 10.19
N ARG A 127 -5.85 -6.38 8.89
CA ARG A 127 -6.67 -5.50 8.05
C ARG A 127 -7.16 -6.22 6.82
N LYS A 128 -8.21 -5.69 6.19
CA LYS A 128 -8.60 -6.11 4.84
C LYS A 128 -7.69 -5.49 3.79
N LYS A 129 -7.51 -6.22 2.69
CA LYS A 129 -6.86 -5.71 1.48
C LYS A 129 -7.51 -6.29 0.23
N VAL A 130 -7.37 -5.56 -0.86
CA VAL A 130 -7.70 -5.98 -2.23
C VAL A 130 -6.50 -5.67 -3.11
N GLU A 131 -6.05 -6.66 -3.87
CA GLU A 131 -4.97 -6.54 -4.84
C GLU A 131 -5.45 -7.08 -6.18
N LEU A 132 -5.52 -6.19 -7.17
CA LEU A 132 -5.87 -6.52 -8.54
C LEU A 132 -4.57 -6.53 -9.34
N TRP A 133 -4.07 -7.74 -9.60
CA TRP A 133 -2.83 -7.99 -10.34
C TRP A 133 -3.03 -7.89 -11.85
N ASP A 134 -1.95 -7.62 -12.58
CA ASP A 134 -1.88 -7.59 -14.06
C ASP A 134 -2.89 -6.65 -14.72
N GLN A 135 -3.20 -5.52 -14.07
CA GLN A 135 -4.13 -4.52 -14.58
C GLN A 135 -3.40 -3.47 -15.42
N LYS A 136 -3.99 -3.10 -16.57
CA LYS A 136 -3.55 -1.98 -17.40
C LYS A 136 -4.42 -0.76 -17.18
N LYS A 137 -4.02 0.37 -17.76
CA LYS A 137 -4.75 1.64 -17.74
C LYS A 137 -5.05 2.15 -16.34
N LEU A 138 -4.25 1.79 -15.35
CA LEU A 138 -4.51 2.12 -13.95
C LEU A 138 -4.58 3.65 -13.72
N PRO A 139 -3.70 4.50 -14.28
CA PRO A 139 -3.83 5.96 -14.14
C PRO A 139 -5.11 6.48 -14.79
N SER A 140 -5.50 5.95 -15.94
CA SER A 140 -6.77 6.30 -16.59
C SER A 140 -7.98 5.86 -15.76
N ILE A 141 -7.98 4.65 -15.19
CA ILE A 141 -9.04 4.18 -14.28
C ILE A 141 -9.16 5.09 -13.06
N MET A 142 -8.03 5.49 -12.45
CA MET A 142 -8.04 6.41 -11.31
C MET A 142 -8.66 7.76 -11.69
N ARG A 143 -8.24 8.34 -12.82
CA ARG A 143 -8.73 9.63 -13.33
C ARG A 143 -10.22 9.59 -13.67
N ASP A 144 -10.66 8.57 -14.39
CA ASP A 144 -12.05 8.34 -14.79
C ASP A 144 -13.01 8.23 -13.59
N ASN A 145 -12.46 7.86 -12.42
CA ASN A 145 -13.19 7.72 -11.16
C ASN A 145 -12.85 8.83 -10.15
N ASN A 146 -12.41 10.01 -10.63
CA ASN A 146 -12.13 11.20 -9.82
C ASN A 146 -11.12 11.01 -8.69
N HIS A 147 -10.20 10.05 -8.83
CA HIS A 147 -9.05 9.95 -7.94
C HIS A 147 -7.96 10.91 -8.39
N ILE A 148 -7.35 11.59 -7.41
CA ILE A 148 -6.35 12.63 -7.65
C ILE A 148 -4.99 12.05 -7.30
N PHE A 149 -4.07 12.04 -8.26
CA PHE A 149 -2.66 11.68 -8.01
C PHE A 149 -2.06 12.62 -6.96
N LYS A 150 -1.30 12.05 -6.03
CA LYS A 150 -0.75 12.79 -4.89
C LYS A 150 0.76 12.80 -4.87
N THR A 151 1.35 11.62 -4.93
CA THR A 151 2.79 11.42 -4.88
C THR A 151 3.13 10.05 -5.41
N GLU A 152 4.41 9.82 -5.57
CA GLU A 152 4.97 8.53 -5.88
C GLU A 152 6.26 8.28 -5.13
N THR A 153 6.60 7.01 -4.98
CA THR A 153 7.82 6.53 -4.31
C THR A 153 8.38 5.33 -5.06
N ILE A 154 9.61 4.97 -4.70
CA ILE A 154 10.22 3.69 -5.04
C ILE A 154 10.23 2.82 -3.79
N GLU A 155 9.86 1.56 -3.94
CA GLU A 155 9.87 0.56 -2.89
C GLU A 155 10.81 -0.57 -3.28
N GLU A 156 11.83 -0.81 -2.47
CA GLU A 156 12.74 -1.95 -2.60
C GLU A 156 12.26 -3.06 -1.67
N VAL A 157 12.10 -4.27 -2.21
CA VAL A 157 11.48 -5.38 -1.50
C VAL A 157 12.26 -6.67 -1.69
N TYR A 158 12.56 -7.34 -0.59
CA TYR A 158 13.12 -8.70 -0.55
C TYR A 158 12.09 -9.62 0.10
N ARG A 159 11.63 -10.64 -0.64
CA ARG A 159 10.61 -11.59 -0.16
C ARG A 159 11.17 -12.99 0.03
N PHE A 160 10.73 -13.63 1.10
CA PHE A 160 10.92 -15.05 1.38
C PHE A 160 9.58 -15.69 1.71
N TYR A 161 9.46 -16.98 1.50
CA TYR A 161 8.24 -17.74 1.70
C TYR A 161 8.56 -19.03 2.45
N ARG A 162 7.78 -19.32 3.49
CA ARG A 162 7.80 -20.61 4.19
C ARG A 162 6.37 -21.00 4.48
N ASP A 163 5.94 -22.12 3.91
CA ASP A 163 4.53 -22.55 3.91
C ASP A 163 3.62 -21.41 3.38
N ASP A 164 2.63 -20.99 4.18
CA ASP A 164 1.69 -19.91 3.85
C ASP A 164 2.14 -18.53 4.40
N ILE A 165 3.38 -18.42 4.93
CA ILE A 165 3.90 -17.21 5.54
C ILE A 165 4.87 -16.49 4.61
N GLU A 166 4.61 -15.21 4.37
CA GLU A 166 5.49 -14.31 3.62
C GLU A 166 6.35 -13.49 4.59
N PHE A 167 7.65 -13.49 4.38
CA PHE A 167 8.60 -12.60 5.05
C PHE A 167 9.03 -11.54 4.05
N CYS A 168 8.82 -10.28 4.39
CA CYS A 168 8.96 -9.17 3.47
C CYS A 168 9.82 -8.09 4.13
N LEU A 169 11.03 -7.89 3.62
CA LEU A 169 11.87 -6.75 3.96
C LEU A 169 11.60 -5.64 2.96
N THR A 170 11.27 -4.46 3.46
CA THR A 170 10.91 -3.33 2.62
C THR A 170 11.64 -2.07 3.02
N ARG A 171 12.09 -1.32 2.02
CA ARG A 171 12.59 0.05 2.17
C ARG A 171 11.94 0.96 1.14
N HIS A 172 11.60 2.17 1.57
CA HIS A 172 10.95 3.16 0.72
C HIS A 172 11.89 4.32 0.43
N TYR A 173 11.76 4.87 -0.77
CA TYR A 173 12.57 5.97 -1.26
C TYR A 173 11.69 7.05 -1.88
N PHE A 174 12.00 8.30 -1.58
CA PHE A 174 11.51 9.44 -2.33
C PHE A 174 12.27 9.57 -3.65
N LEU A 175 11.52 9.95 -4.68
CA LEU A 175 12.04 10.22 -6.02
C LEU A 175 12.70 11.60 -6.15
N GLN A 176 12.54 12.46 -5.15
CA GLN A 176 13.15 13.79 -5.09
C GLN A 176 13.81 13.98 -3.71
N PRO A 177 14.83 14.85 -3.61
CA PRO A 177 15.42 15.19 -2.32
C PRO A 177 14.37 15.74 -1.35
N LEU A 178 14.53 15.42 -0.06
CA LEU A 178 13.56 15.81 0.99
C LEU A 178 13.29 17.31 1.04
N GLU A 179 14.27 18.15 0.68
CA GLU A 179 14.14 19.61 0.61
C GLU A 179 13.07 20.08 -0.38
N HIS A 180 12.80 19.28 -1.40
CA HIS A 180 11.76 19.55 -2.40
C HIS A 180 10.41 18.97 -1.99
N TYR A 181 10.34 18.24 -0.87
CA TYR A 181 9.11 17.67 -0.38
C TYR A 181 8.21 18.77 0.21
N THR A 182 7.17 19.13 -0.54
CA THR A 182 6.10 19.99 -0.03
C THR A 182 5.01 19.14 0.60
N PRO A 183 4.64 19.36 1.88
CA PRO A 183 3.53 18.68 2.51
C PRO A 183 2.24 18.81 1.69
N MET A 184 1.43 17.76 1.71
CA MET A 184 0.25 17.64 0.85
C MET A 184 -0.77 18.77 0.99
N GLU A 185 -0.89 19.35 2.18
CA GLU A 185 -1.86 20.42 2.50
C GLU A 185 -1.54 21.74 1.79
N THR A 186 -0.28 21.94 1.38
CA THR A 186 0.21 23.17 0.75
C THR A 186 0.28 23.10 -0.78
N LYS A 187 0.10 21.92 -1.40
CA LYS A 187 0.11 21.77 -2.86
C LYS A 187 -1.20 22.26 -3.48
N GLN A 188 -1.16 23.42 -4.12
CA GLN A 188 -2.31 24.05 -4.80
C GLN A 188 -2.53 23.55 -6.24
N GLN A 189 -1.52 22.94 -6.88
CA GLN A 189 -1.60 22.47 -8.27
C GLN A 189 -1.71 20.94 -8.35
N PRO A 190 -2.47 20.42 -9.33
CA PRO A 190 -2.53 18.98 -9.60
C PRO A 190 -1.15 18.50 -10.05
N THR A 191 -0.58 17.56 -9.29
CA THR A 191 0.65 16.86 -9.67
C THR A 191 0.32 15.78 -10.71
N ILE A 192 1.28 15.49 -11.58
CA ILE A 192 1.25 14.34 -12.47
C ILE A 192 2.41 13.40 -12.12
N PRO A 193 2.28 12.08 -12.36
CA PRO A 193 3.41 11.17 -12.22
C PRO A 193 4.58 11.58 -13.12
N MET A 194 5.81 11.38 -12.66
CA MET A 194 7.02 11.64 -13.43
C MET A 194 7.09 10.76 -14.68
N GLY A 195 7.46 11.33 -15.82
CA GLY A 195 7.63 10.54 -17.05
C GLY A 195 8.80 9.54 -16.94
N SER A 196 9.94 10.02 -16.47
CA SER A 196 11.18 9.25 -16.32
C SER A 196 11.59 9.17 -14.85
N LEU A 197 12.08 8.01 -14.41
CA LEU A 197 12.59 7.84 -13.05
C LEU A 197 14.03 8.34 -12.94
N PRO A 198 14.40 8.96 -11.81
CA PRO A 198 15.78 9.40 -11.59
C PRO A 198 16.71 8.18 -11.40
N PRO A 199 18.03 8.34 -11.51
CA PRO A 199 18.99 7.26 -11.22
C PRO A 199 18.83 6.71 -9.80
N TRP A 200 19.08 5.41 -9.61
CA TRP A 200 18.97 4.74 -8.31
C TRP A 200 19.77 5.44 -7.19
N GLU A 201 21.02 5.80 -7.47
CA GLU A 201 21.93 6.46 -6.51
C GLU A 201 21.45 7.84 -6.05
N SER A 202 20.50 8.45 -6.77
CA SER A 202 19.95 9.77 -6.42
C SER A 202 18.70 9.70 -5.55
N LEU A 203 18.17 8.50 -5.31
CA LEU A 203 17.00 8.30 -4.48
C LEU A 203 17.29 8.62 -3.01
N THR A 204 16.32 9.22 -2.33
CA THR A 204 16.45 9.56 -0.90
C THR A 204 15.63 8.58 -0.06
N PRO A 205 16.24 7.82 0.88
CA PRO A 205 15.49 6.95 1.78
C PRO A 205 14.44 7.73 2.59
N VAL A 206 13.24 7.17 2.69
CA VAL A 206 12.14 7.77 3.48
C VAL A 206 12.48 7.75 4.98
N ASP A 207 13.08 6.66 5.45
CA ASP A 207 13.65 6.60 6.80
C ASP A 207 15.10 7.10 6.76
N GLN A 208 15.39 8.20 7.46
CA GLN A 208 16.73 8.77 7.53
C GLN A 208 17.73 7.87 8.24
N GLN A 209 17.26 6.95 9.10
CA GLN A 209 18.10 5.91 9.71
C GLN A 209 18.35 4.74 8.74
N LYS A 210 17.76 4.77 7.54
CA LYS A 210 17.85 3.73 6.50
C LYS A 210 17.46 2.36 7.03
N ARG A 211 16.52 2.27 7.96
CA ARG A 211 16.09 0.96 8.48
C ARG A 211 15.27 0.22 7.44
N TRP A 212 15.35 -1.11 7.48
CA TRP A 212 14.46 -2.00 6.77
C TRP A 212 13.26 -2.33 7.65
N PHE A 213 12.07 -2.34 7.04
CA PHE A 213 10.86 -2.83 7.68
C PHE A 213 10.71 -4.31 7.37
N LEU A 214 10.86 -5.16 8.37
CA LEU A 214 10.50 -6.57 8.27
C LEU A 214 9.02 -6.72 8.60
N GLN A 215 8.25 -7.26 7.66
CA GLN A 215 6.90 -7.70 7.88
C GLN A 215 6.81 -9.21 7.68
N VAL A 216 6.27 -9.92 8.67
CA VAL A 216 5.96 -11.35 8.58
C VAL A 216 4.45 -11.49 8.48
N LYS A 217 3.95 -12.03 7.37
CA LYS A 217 2.56 -11.88 6.94
C LYS A 217 1.91 -13.24 6.71
N ALA A 218 0.65 -13.35 7.12
CA ALA A 218 -0.25 -14.41 6.74
C ALA A 218 -1.45 -13.80 6.00
N HIS A 219 -1.89 -14.46 4.92
CA HIS A 219 -3.00 -14.00 4.10
C HIS A 219 -4.17 -14.98 4.18
N VAL A 220 -5.34 -14.50 4.62
CA VAL A 220 -6.57 -15.28 4.71
C VAL A 220 -7.52 -14.84 3.59
N VAL A 221 -7.87 -15.76 2.69
CA VAL A 221 -8.68 -15.42 1.50
C VAL A 221 -10.08 -14.94 1.87
N GLN A 222 -10.72 -15.60 2.84
CA GLN A 222 -12.09 -15.34 3.27
C GLN A 222 -12.11 -14.80 4.70
N ASP A 223 -12.49 -13.53 4.85
CA ASP A 223 -12.53 -12.83 6.14
C ASP A 223 -13.73 -13.21 7.03
N ASN A 224 -14.70 -13.95 6.49
CA ASN A 224 -15.85 -14.47 7.22
C ASN A 224 -15.58 -15.81 7.93
N LYS A 225 -14.34 -16.29 7.92
CA LYS A 225 -13.91 -17.52 8.59
C LYS A 225 -13.01 -17.21 9.78
N PRO A 226 -13.59 -17.02 10.99
CA PRO A 226 -12.81 -16.65 12.18
C PRO A 226 -11.78 -17.71 12.58
N ASP A 227 -12.04 -18.98 12.30
CA ASP A 227 -11.10 -20.08 12.60
C ASP A 227 -9.84 -20.00 11.74
N GLU A 228 -9.95 -19.62 10.46
CA GLU A 228 -8.79 -19.42 9.58
C GLU A 228 -7.96 -18.21 10.03
N ILE A 229 -8.62 -17.13 10.47
CA ILE A 229 -7.94 -15.96 11.06
C ILE A 229 -7.18 -16.35 12.33
N ARG A 230 -7.80 -17.10 13.24
CA ARG A 230 -7.13 -17.56 14.47
C ARG A 230 -5.93 -18.45 14.15
N LYS A 231 -6.06 -19.39 13.20
CA LYS A 231 -4.95 -20.23 12.75
C LYS A 231 -3.79 -19.39 12.22
N ALA A 232 -4.06 -18.39 11.38
CA ALA A 232 -3.05 -17.49 10.85
C ALA A 232 -2.36 -16.66 11.96
N GLN A 233 -3.11 -16.19 12.97
CA GLN A 233 -2.54 -15.51 14.15
C GLN A 233 -1.62 -16.45 14.94
N ASP A 234 -2.06 -17.68 15.21
CA ASP A 234 -1.29 -18.67 15.96
C ASP A 234 0.00 -19.06 15.22
N GLN A 235 -0.05 -19.20 13.89
CA GLN A 235 1.12 -19.42 13.03
C GLN A 235 2.12 -18.27 13.15
N LEU A 236 1.66 -17.01 13.05
CA LEU A 236 2.55 -15.85 13.19
C LEU A 236 3.18 -15.76 14.59
N LEU A 237 2.44 -16.11 15.64
CA LEU A 237 2.97 -16.15 17.01
C LEU A 237 3.94 -17.31 17.23
N ALA A 238 3.81 -18.43 16.51
CA ALA A 238 4.82 -19.48 16.48
C ALA A 238 6.10 -19.00 15.79
N VAL A 239 5.99 -18.39 14.61
CA VAL A 239 7.12 -17.80 13.89
C VAL A 239 7.83 -16.74 14.72
N ARG A 240 7.07 -15.88 15.42
CA ARG A 240 7.64 -14.90 16.36
C ARG A 240 8.52 -15.56 17.43
N ARG A 241 8.07 -16.68 18.00
CA ARG A 241 8.81 -17.41 19.04
C ARG A 241 10.09 -18.05 18.49
N GLU A 242 10.05 -18.55 17.25
CA GLU A 242 11.24 -19.08 16.57
C GLU A 242 12.28 -17.99 16.30
N LEU A 243 11.82 -16.78 16.01
CA LEU A 243 12.65 -15.61 15.70
C LEU A 243 12.99 -14.74 16.91
N ASP A 244 12.63 -15.20 18.12
CA ASP A 244 12.89 -14.46 19.34
C ASP A 244 14.40 -14.32 19.58
N GLY A 245 14.83 -13.12 19.98
CA GLY A 245 16.25 -12.78 20.10
C GLY A 245 16.97 -12.48 18.77
N VAL A 246 16.39 -12.81 17.61
CA VAL A 246 16.92 -12.41 16.30
C VAL A 246 16.29 -11.10 15.84
N PHE A 247 14.96 -11.00 15.91
CA PHE A 247 14.22 -9.81 15.49
C PHE A 247 13.37 -9.28 16.64
N GLU A 248 13.44 -7.97 16.88
CA GLU A 248 12.59 -7.31 17.87
C GLU A 248 11.26 -6.88 17.24
N PHE A 249 10.25 -7.74 17.37
CA PHE A 249 8.89 -7.43 16.90
C PHE A 249 8.21 -6.41 17.81
N ARG A 250 7.66 -5.35 17.21
CA ARG A 250 7.05 -4.23 17.92
C ARG A 250 5.62 -3.99 17.42
N GLY A 251 4.76 -3.54 18.33
CA GLY A 251 3.43 -3.06 17.98
C GLY A 251 3.52 -1.68 17.36
N ILE A 252 2.94 -1.50 16.18
CA ILE A 252 2.87 -0.22 15.49
C ILE A 252 1.47 0.35 15.69
N ASP A 253 1.37 1.66 15.98
CA ASP A 253 0.06 2.31 16.03
C ASP A 253 -0.65 2.15 14.68
N ARG A 254 -1.84 1.52 14.71
CA ARG A 254 -2.65 1.29 13.52
C ARG A 254 -2.94 2.56 12.70
N LYS A 255 -2.90 3.75 13.32
CA LYS A 255 -3.07 5.03 12.63
C LYS A 255 -2.00 5.27 11.56
N VAL A 256 -0.80 4.70 11.71
CA VAL A 256 0.27 4.75 10.70
C VAL A 256 -0.16 4.07 9.40
N HIS A 257 -1.10 3.12 9.47
CA HIS A 257 -1.65 2.40 8.32
C HIS A 257 -3.00 2.95 7.86
N ASP A 258 -3.46 4.09 8.40
CA ASP A 258 -4.74 4.67 8.01
C ASP A 258 -4.65 5.31 6.63
N THR A 259 -5.31 4.70 5.66
CA THR A 259 -5.39 5.18 4.27
C THR A 259 -6.66 5.97 4.01
N ARG A 260 -7.55 6.17 5.00
CA ARG A 260 -8.82 6.88 4.81
C ARG A 260 -8.58 8.35 4.55
N VAL A 261 -9.30 8.89 3.57
CA VAL A 261 -9.35 10.33 3.34
C VAL A 261 -10.29 10.95 4.37
N MET A 262 -9.77 11.89 5.16
CA MET A 262 -10.61 12.67 6.08
C MET A 262 -11.69 13.39 5.28
N GLN A 263 -12.95 13.11 5.58
CA GLN A 263 -14.05 13.87 5.04
C GLN A 263 -13.98 15.26 5.66
N GLN A 264 -13.91 16.32 4.85
CA GLN A 264 -14.18 17.66 5.36
C GLN A 264 -15.60 17.61 5.94
N MET A 265 -15.75 17.91 7.24
CA MET A 265 -17.07 18.17 7.79
C MET A 265 -17.65 19.29 6.95
N GLN A 266 -18.68 19.00 6.16
CA GLN A 266 -19.51 20.04 5.59
C GLN A 266 -19.98 20.87 6.79
N GLY A 267 -19.49 22.10 6.89
CA GLY A 267 -19.91 23.02 7.94
C GLY A 267 -21.42 22.95 8.01
N VAL A 268 -21.95 22.69 9.21
CA VAL A 268 -23.38 22.67 9.47
C VAL A 268 -23.96 23.89 8.75
N GLN A 269 -24.74 23.68 7.69
CA GLN A 269 -25.48 24.77 7.07
C GLN A 269 -26.31 25.36 8.20
N GLN A 270 -25.96 26.57 8.65
CA GLN A 270 -26.78 27.29 9.61
C GLN A 270 -28.17 27.38 8.98
N LEU A 271 -29.13 26.70 9.60
CA LEU A 271 -30.54 26.86 9.26
C LEU A 271 -30.84 28.36 9.27
N PRO A 272 -31.54 28.91 8.27
CA PRO A 272 -31.81 30.34 8.20
C PRO A 272 -32.58 30.77 9.46
N GLN A 273 -31.89 31.43 10.39
CA GLN A 273 -32.52 32.13 11.50
C GLN A 273 -33.15 33.41 10.96
N LYS A 274 -34.38 33.29 10.47
CA LYS A 274 -35.47 34.29 10.54
C LYS A 274 -36.54 33.94 9.51
N VAL A 275 -37.66 33.42 10.01
CA VAL A 275 -38.94 33.51 9.30
C VAL A 275 -39.51 34.87 9.65
N THR A 276 -39.47 35.82 8.72
CA THR A 276 -40.21 37.07 8.85
C THR A 276 -41.68 36.73 8.61
N VAL A 277 -42.45 36.52 9.68
CA VAL A 277 -43.91 36.48 9.58
C VAL A 277 -44.38 37.93 9.51
N GLY A 278 -44.73 38.37 8.30
CA GLY A 278 -45.37 39.67 8.10
C GLY A 278 -46.84 39.63 8.49
N LYS A 279 -47.25 40.50 9.40
CA LYS A 279 -48.31 41.51 9.23
C LYS A 279 -48.32 42.46 10.43
#